data_AF-A0A970FS85-F1
#
_entry.id   AF-A0A970FS85-F1
#
_cell.length_a   1.000
_cell.length_b   1.000
_cell.length_c   1.000
_cell.angle_alpha   90.00
_cell.angle_beta   90.00
_cell.angle_gamma   90.00
#
_symmetry.space_group_name_H-M   'P 1'
#
loop_
_entity.id
_entity.type
_entity.pdbx_description
1 polymer ?
#
loop_
_entity_poly.entity_id
_entity_poly.type
_entity_poly.pdbx_seq_one_letter_code
_entity_poly.pdbx_strand_id
1 'polypeptide(L)'
;APLGRAAKTSEGIRNDASLVYHIKVLGRMASLCDEACELFQTVLERLEGTKKERALYTYGLCKFAANTAKTCVHVKQWHILRCVLFGLNGESDVRHKARSKHPYPQYKALQPEQHLDRNVLLSAVTEELPAGAEADDAQLRTAMLSLAEKEIENARQTLPLVALDSRLGWEPTMEYVCDPACINWKITVTREAMDIIEHMA
;
A
#
# COMPACT_ATOMS: atom_id res chain seq x y z
N ALA A 1 32.17 33.01 -7.28
CA ALA A 1 31.15 32.89 -8.35
C ALA A 1 30.23 31.74 -8.00
N PRO A 2 28.91 31.95 -7.84
CA PRO A 2 28.01 30.84 -7.57
C PRO A 2 27.94 29.95 -8.82
N LEU A 3 28.18 28.66 -8.61
CA LEU A 3 28.07 27.61 -9.62
C LEU A 3 26.68 27.68 -10.25
N GLY A 4 26.65 27.77 -11.59
CA GLY A 4 25.46 28.00 -12.37
C GLY A 4 24.34 27.02 -12.04
N ARG A 5 23.13 27.55 -11.86
CA ARG A 5 21.91 26.77 -11.97
C ARG A 5 21.86 26.23 -13.40
N ALA A 6 22.28 24.99 -13.59
CA ALA A 6 21.82 24.21 -14.72
C ALA A 6 20.29 24.18 -14.65
N ALA A 7 19.64 24.59 -15.73
CA ALA A 7 18.20 24.43 -15.88
C ALA A 7 17.87 22.95 -15.66
N LYS A 8 17.13 22.63 -14.60
CA LYS A 8 16.59 21.29 -14.40
C LYS A 8 15.60 21.04 -15.54
N THR A 9 16.02 20.35 -16.58
CA THR A 9 15.12 19.59 -17.45
C THR A 9 14.45 18.56 -16.55
N SER A 10 13.28 18.88 -16.01
CA SER A 10 12.49 17.94 -15.23
C SER A 10 11.85 16.93 -16.18
N GLU A 11 12.63 15.95 -16.62
CA GLU A 11 12.10 14.70 -17.13
C GLU A 11 11.38 14.00 -15.96
N GLY A 12 10.12 14.39 -15.76
CA GLY A 12 9.25 13.77 -14.76
C GLY A 12 9.06 12.29 -15.06
N ILE A 13 9.04 11.47 -14.01
CA ILE A 13 8.84 10.02 -14.09
C ILE A 13 7.39 9.74 -14.53
N ARG A 14 7.19 8.78 -15.46
CA ARG A 14 5.86 8.30 -15.87
C ARG A 14 5.14 7.67 -14.66
N ASN A 15 3.85 7.94 -14.49
CA ASN A 15 3.13 7.58 -13.25
C ASN A 15 3.14 6.09 -12.94
N ASP A 16 3.05 5.24 -13.96
CA ASP A 16 3.14 3.78 -13.83
C ASP A 16 4.52 3.32 -13.35
N ALA A 17 5.62 3.83 -13.92
CA ALA A 17 6.98 3.49 -13.50
C ALA A 17 7.23 3.91 -12.04
N SER A 18 6.70 5.07 -11.64
CA SER A 18 6.76 5.49 -10.24
C SER A 18 5.93 4.60 -9.31
N LEU A 19 4.74 4.16 -9.75
CA LEU A 19 3.87 3.29 -8.98
C LEU A 19 4.52 1.92 -8.74
N VAL A 20 5.07 1.32 -9.80
CA VAL A 20 5.84 0.07 -9.76
C VAL A 20 7.06 0.21 -8.83
N TYR A 21 7.79 1.33 -8.93
CA TYR A 21 8.92 1.60 -8.05
C TYR A 21 8.51 1.69 -6.58
N HIS A 22 7.41 2.39 -6.25
CA HIS A 22 6.92 2.45 -4.87
C HIS A 22 6.52 1.07 -4.35
N ILE A 23 5.79 0.27 -5.14
CA ILE A 23 5.42 -1.09 -4.76
C ILE A 23 6.68 -1.92 -4.47
N LYS A 24 7.71 -1.83 -5.32
CA LYS A 24 8.98 -2.54 -5.11
C LYS A 24 9.69 -2.12 -3.81
N VAL A 25 9.82 -0.82 -3.57
CA VAL A 25 10.54 -0.33 -2.37
C VAL A 25 9.76 -0.61 -1.09
N LEU A 26 8.45 -0.38 -1.09
CA LEU A 26 7.58 -0.65 0.05
C LEU A 26 7.44 -2.16 0.31
N GLY A 27 7.39 -2.98 -0.74
CA GLY A 27 7.42 -4.43 -0.64
C GLY A 27 8.70 -4.93 0.00
N ARG A 28 9.87 -4.38 -0.39
CA ARG A 28 11.13 -4.71 0.26
C ARG A 28 11.16 -4.25 1.72
N MET A 29 10.63 -3.07 2.03
CA MET A 29 10.48 -2.60 3.41
C MET A 29 9.61 -3.57 4.23
N ALA A 30 8.45 -3.98 3.69
CA ALA A 30 7.55 -4.93 4.36
C ALA A 30 8.24 -6.27 4.66
N SER A 31 8.95 -6.85 3.67
CA SER A 31 9.69 -8.11 3.85
C SER A 31 10.78 -7.98 4.93
N LEU A 32 11.56 -6.90 4.91
CA LEU A 32 12.59 -6.66 5.94
C LEU A 32 11.98 -6.47 7.33
N CYS A 33 10.82 -5.81 7.43
CA CYS A 33 10.12 -5.66 8.70
C CYS A 33 9.53 -6.99 9.20
N ASP A 34 9.03 -7.85 8.31
CA ASP A 34 8.58 -9.20 8.68
C ASP A 34 9.74 -10.06 9.18
N GLU A 35 10.86 -10.10 8.45
CA GLU A 35 12.10 -10.79 8.87
C GLU A 35 12.55 -10.30 10.26
N ALA A 36 12.50 -8.97 10.49
CA ALA A 36 12.81 -8.40 11.79
C ALA A 36 11.83 -8.83 12.89
N CYS A 37 10.52 -8.90 12.60
CA CYS A 37 9.50 -9.36 13.55
C CYS A 37 9.71 -10.83 13.92
N GLU A 38 10.03 -11.69 12.95
CA GLU A 38 10.34 -13.11 13.19
C GLU A 38 11.53 -13.28 14.11
N LEU A 39 12.62 -12.56 13.85
CA LEU A 39 13.81 -12.56 14.72
C LEU A 39 13.47 -12.05 16.13
N PHE A 40 12.68 -10.97 16.24
CA PHE A 40 12.30 -10.40 17.53
C PHE A 40 11.44 -11.38 18.34
N GLN A 41 10.57 -12.13 17.69
CA GLN A 41 9.75 -13.15 18.35
C GLN A 41 10.61 -14.20 19.07
N THR A 42 11.72 -14.65 18.47
CA THR A 42 12.66 -15.59 19.12
C THR A 42 13.31 -15.03 20.39
N VAL A 43 13.47 -13.71 20.47
CA VAL A 43 13.99 -13.02 21.65
C VAL A 43 12.89 -12.91 22.71
N LEU A 44 11.66 -12.57 22.32
CA LEU A 44 10.51 -12.46 23.23
C LEU A 44 10.22 -13.76 23.99
N GLU A 45 10.43 -14.91 23.34
CA GLU A 45 10.26 -16.24 23.95
C GLU A 45 11.19 -16.46 25.15
N ARG A 46 12.35 -15.81 25.18
CA ARG A 46 13.38 -15.97 26.21
C ARG A 46 13.32 -14.89 27.30
N LEU A 47 12.49 -13.86 27.11
CA LEU A 47 12.34 -12.76 28.05
C LEU A 47 11.22 -13.03 29.06
N GLU A 48 11.43 -12.53 30.27
CA GLU A 48 10.48 -12.61 31.39
C GLU A 48 10.35 -11.25 32.09
N GLY A 49 9.26 -11.10 32.86
CA GLY A 49 8.95 -9.90 33.65
C GLY A 49 8.91 -8.61 32.83
N THR A 50 9.33 -7.50 33.46
CA THR A 50 9.25 -6.14 32.89
C THR A 50 10.08 -5.96 31.61
N LYS A 51 11.11 -6.79 31.40
CA LYS A 51 11.88 -6.79 30.14
C LYS A 51 11.04 -7.33 28.99
N LYS A 52 10.24 -8.38 29.23
CA LYS A 52 9.31 -8.93 28.23
C LYS A 52 8.23 -7.92 27.87
N GLU A 53 7.63 -7.26 28.87
CA GLU A 53 6.60 -6.24 28.65
C GLU A 53 7.10 -5.09 27.76
N ARG A 54 8.30 -4.56 28.04
CA ARG A 54 8.90 -3.50 27.21
C ARG A 54 9.24 -4.00 25.81
N ALA A 55 9.73 -5.23 25.67
CA ALA A 55 10.05 -5.80 24.37
C ALA A 55 8.78 -6.05 23.53
N LEU A 56 7.67 -6.47 24.16
CA LEU A 56 6.37 -6.65 23.49
C LEU A 56 5.85 -5.34 22.89
N TYR A 57 6.03 -4.22 23.59
CA TYR A 57 5.71 -2.90 23.05
C TYR A 57 6.50 -2.59 21.77
N THR A 58 7.83 -2.76 21.81
CA THR A 58 8.68 -2.50 20.63
C THR A 58 8.34 -3.45 19.47
N TYR A 59 8.07 -4.72 19.77
CA TYR A 59 7.58 -5.68 18.79
C TYR A 59 6.27 -5.21 18.15
N GLY A 60 5.31 -4.74 18.96
CA GLY A 60 4.05 -4.20 18.46
C GLY A 60 4.24 -3.01 17.51
N LEU A 61 5.17 -2.10 17.83
CA LEU A 61 5.54 -0.98 16.95
C LEU A 61 6.15 -1.47 15.63
N CYS A 62 7.08 -2.44 15.68
CA CYS A 62 7.66 -3.04 14.47
C CYS A 62 6.59 -3.71 13.60
N LYS A 63 5.67 -4.47 14.22
CA LYS A 63 4.59 -5.15 13.50
C LYS A 63 3.60 -4.15 12.90
N PHE A 64 3.29 -3.06 13.61
CA PHE A 64 2.45 -1.98 13.09
C PHE A 64 3.07 -1.30 11.85
N ALA A 65 4.39 -1.03 11.89
CA ALA A 65 5.11 -0.48 10.75
C ALA A 65 5.11 -1.45 9.55
N ALA A 66 5.30 -2.75 9.79
CA ALA A 66 5.22 -3.79 8.76
C ALA A 66 3.84 -3.81 8.10
N ASN A 67 2.77 -3.83 8.91
CA ASN A 67 1.40 -3.87 8.41
C ASN A 67 1.02 -2.60 7.63
N THR A 68 1.56 -1.45 8.04
CA THR A 68 1.38 -0.18 7.31
C THR A 68 2.05 -0.23 5.94
N ALA A 69 3.27 -0.79 5.84
CA ALA A 69 3.95 -0.96 4.57
C ALA A 69 3.18 -1.92 3.64
N LYS A 70 2.66 -3.03 4.17
CA LYS A 70 1.81 -3.99 3.44
C LYS A 70 0.56 -3.34 2.89
N THR A 71 -0.17 -2.57 3.71
CA THR A 71 -1.32 -1.79 3.25
C THR A 71 -0.95 -0.86 2.09
N CYS A 72 0.17 -0.15 2.18
CA CYS A 72 0.61 0.74 1.11
C CYS A 72 0.91 -0.01 -0.20
N VAL A 73 1.41 -1.24 -0.12
CA VAL A 73 1.61 -2.14 -1.26
C VAL A 73 0.26 -2.62 -1.80
N HIS A 74 -0.59 -3.21 -0.97
CA HIS A 74 -1.87 -3.80 -1.39
C HIS A 74 -2.80 -2.77 -2.04
N VAL A 75 -2.93 -1.57 -1.46
CA VAL A 75 -3.78 -0.51 -2.04
C VAL A 75 -3.28 -0.09 -3.43
N LYS A 76 -1.96 -0.07 -3.66
CA LYS A 76 -1.38 0.27 -4.96
C LYS A 76 -1.54 -0.85 -5.97
N GLN A 77 -1.34 -2.11 -5.54
CA GLN A 77 -1.58 -3.28 -6.37
C GLN A 77 -3.06 -3.41 -6.77
N TRP A 78 -3.98 -3.15 -5.83
CA TRP A 78 -5.42 -3.07 -6.10
C TRP A 78 -5.74 -1.98 -7.13
N HIS A 79 -5.15 -0.79 -6.98
CA HIS A 79 -5.30 0.29 -7.95
C HIS A 79 -4.81 -0.12 -9.34
N ILE A 80 -3.67 -0.83 -9.44
CA ILE A 80 -3.18 -1.39 -10.71
C ILE A 80 -4.21 -2.33 -11.33
N LEU A 81 -4.62 -3.36 -10.59
CA LEU A 81 -5.56 -4.37 -11.09
C LEU A 81 -6.88 -3.74 -11.52
N ARG A 82 -7.39 -2.78 -10.74
CA ARG A 82 -8.59 -2.00 -11.07
C ARG A 82 -8.39 -1.19 -12.36
N CYS A 83 -7.29 -0.46 -12.50
CA CYS A 83 -7.03 0.31 -13.71
C CYS A 83 -6.96 -0.58 -14.96
N VAL A 84 -6.36 -1.76 -14.83
CA VAL A 84 -6.25 -2.72 -15.92
C VAL A 84 -7.60 -3.36 -16.27
N LEU A 85 -8.36 -3.82 -15.27
CA LEU A 85 -9.67 -4.47 -15.46
C LEU A 85 -10.70 -3.53 -16.10
N PHE A 86 -10.73 -2.26 -15.66
CA PHE A 86 -11.71 -1.29 -16.12
C PHE A 86 -11.21 -0.37 -17.24
N GLY A 87 -9.98 -0.57 -17.73
CA GLY A 87 -9.37 0.31 -18.73
C GLY A 87 -9.21 1.78 -18.26
N LEU A 88 -9.05 2.01 -16.96
CA LEU A 88 -8.88 3.36 -16.40
C LEU A 88 -7.45 3.85 -16.63
N ASN A 89 -7.32 5.05 -17.19
CA ASN A 89 -6.05 5.77 -17.34
C ASN A 89 -5.61 6.50 -16.04
N GLY A 90 -6.24 6.22 -14.90
CA GLY A 90 -5.96 6.91 -13.63
C GLY A 90 -6.49 8.35 -13.53
N GLU A 91 -7.21 8.88 -14.54
CA GLU A 91 -7.81 10.22 -14.50
C GLU A 91 -8.98 10.33 -13.50
N SER A 92 -9.69 9.23 -13.25
CA SER A 92 -10.83 9.21 -12.32
C SER A 92 -10.44 9.42 -10.84
N ASP A 93 -9.16 9.28 -10.50
CA ASP A 93 -8.62 9.57 -9.14
C ASP A 93 -8.07 11.00 -8.99
N VAL A 94 -8.04 11.81 -10.06
CA VAL A 94 -7.44 13.16 -10.04
C VAL A 94 -8.30 14.16 -9.26
N ARG A 95 -9.59 13.87 -9.00
CA ARG A 95 -10.43 14.74 -8.15
C ARG A 95 -9.97 14.78 -6.69
N HIS A 96 -9.15 13.82 -6.24
CA HIS A 96 -8.56 13.85 -4.90
C HIS A 96 -7.35 14.82 -4.78
N LYS A 97 -6.78 15.27 -5.90
CA LYS A 97 -5.55 16.08 -5.94
C LYS A 97 -5.78 17.59 -5.76
N ALA A 98 -7.02 18.07 -5.80
CA ALA A 98 -7.32 19.51 -5.72
C ALA A 98 -7.08 20.14 -4.32
N ARG A 99 -6.75 19.35 -3.28
CA ARG A 99 -6.60 19.86 -1.90
C ARG A 99 -5.23 19.63 -1.25
N SER A 100 -4.35 18.84 -1.84
CA SER A 100 -3.06 18.51 -1.22
C SER A 100 -1.99 19.55 -1.56
N LYS A 101 -1.64 20.41 -0.59
CA LYS A 101 -0.47 21.33 -0.66
C LYS A 101 0.85 20.61 -0.33
N HIS A 102 0.92 19.29 -0.43
CA HIS A 102 2.04 18.51 0.11
C HIS A 102 3.29 18.59 -0.80
N PRO A 103 4.51 18.72 -0.26
CA PRO A 103 5.77 18.84 -1.01
C PRO A 103 6.26 17.52 -1.69
N TYR A 104 5.36 16.56 -1.97
CA TYR A 104 5.76 15.35 -2.69
C TYR A 104 6.16 15.64 -4.15
N PRO A 105 6.97 14.78 -4.79
CA PRO A 105 7.31 14.90 -6.20
C PRO A 105 6.04 15.11 -7.05
N GLN A 106 6.05 16.14 -7.89
CA GLN A 106 4.92 16.43 -8.76
C GLN A 106 4.84 15.37 -9.86
N TYR A 107 3.91 14.43 -9.71
CA TYR A 107 3.56 13.45 -10.73
C TYR A 107 2.98 14.17 -11.95
N LYS A 108 3.48 13.88 -13.14
CA LYS A 108 2.88 14.40 -14.38
C LYS A 108 1.52 13.74 -14.55
N ALA A 109 0.45 14.51 -14.64
CA ALA A 109 -0.82 13.97 -15.15
C ALA A 109 -0.54 13.35 -16.54
N LEU A 110 -1.14 12.19 -16.80
CA LEU A 110 -1.10 11.64 -18.15
C LEU A 110 -1.76 12.66 -19.09
N GLN A 111 -1.15 12.88 -20.25
CA GLN A 111 -1.86 13.57 -21.32
C GLN A 111 -2.98 12.67 -21.87
N PRO A 112 -4.04 13.21 -22.50
CA PRO A 112 -5.17 12.42 -23.00
C PRO A 112 -4.79 11.25 -23.92
N GLU A 113 -3.71 11.40 -24.68
CA GLU A 113 -3.14 10.39 -25.59
C GLU A 113 -2.20 9.38 -24.92
N GLN A 114 -1.87 9.58 -23.64
CA GLN A 114 -0.99 8.71 -22.89
C GLN A 114 -1.80 7.67 -22.11
N HIS A 115 -1.54 6.40 -22.40
CA HIS A 115 -2.10 5.28 -21.66
C HIS A 115 -1.08 4.72 -20.68
N LEU A 116 -1.55 4.22 -19.53
CA LEU A 116 -0.70 3.43 -18.65
C LEU A 116 -0.30 2.14 -19.36
N ASP A 117 0.97 1.77 -19.25
CA ASP A 117 1.49 0.57 -19.90
C ASP A 117 1.10 -0.67 -19.09
N ARG A 118 0.21 -1.49 -19.67
CA ARG A 118 -0.30 -2.72 -19.04
C ARG A 118 0.82 -3.65 -18.60
N ASN A 119 1.85 -3.83 -19.42
CA ASN A 119 2.96 -4.75 -19.11
C ASN A 119 3.77 -4.24 -17.92
N VAL A 120 4.06 -2.94 -17.91
CA VAL A 120 4.78 -2.30 -16.80
C VAL A 120 3.95 -2.38 -15.52
N LEU A 121 2.66 -2.07 -15.57
CA LEU A 121 1.79 -2.13 -14.40
C LEU A 121 1.68 -3.55 -13.84
N LEU A 122 1.40 -4.54 -14.69
CA LEU A 122 1.18 -5.92 -14.25
C LEU A 122 2.46 -6.58 -13.74
N SER A 123 3.64 -6.04 -14.06
CA SER A 123 4.91 -6.48 -13.46
C SER A 123 4.98 -6.28 -11.94
N ALA A 124 4.15 -5.40 -11.35
CA ALA A 124 4.12 -5.13 -9.91
C ALA A 124 3.10 -5.99 -9.12
N VAL A 125 2.36 -6.86 -9.80
CA VAL A 125 1.32 -7.72 -9.21
C VAL A 125 1.51 -9.19 -9.59
N THR A 126 2.69 -9.59 -10.04
CA THR A 126 2.96 -10.94 -10.55
C THR A 126 2.71 -12.06 -9.53
N GLU A 127 2.85 -11.76 -8.23
CA GLU A 127 2.53 -12.73 -7.16
C GLU A 127 1.02 -13.04 -7.11
N GLU A 128 0.17 -12.03 -7.30
CA GLU A 128 -1.30 -12.20 -7.34
C GLU A 128 -1.80 -12.63 -8.72
N LEU A 129 -1.05 -12.27 -9.78
CA LEU A 129 -1.43 -12.49 -11.17
C LEU A 129 -0.28 -13.11 -11.98
N PRO A 130 -0.05 -14.44 -11.85
CA PRO A 130 1.06 -15.10 -12.54
C PRO A 130 0.98 -15.02 -14.07
N ALA A 131 -0.23 -14.91 -14.63
CA ALA A 131 -0.46 -14.75 -16.07
C ALA A 131 0.05 -13.40 -16.62
N GLY A 132 0.28 -12.41 -15.74
CA GLY A 132 0.85 -11.11 -16.10
C GLY A 132 0.06 -10.41 -17.21
N ALA A 133 0.78 -9.94 -18.23
CA ALA A 133 0.23 -9.21 -19.38
C ALA A 133 -0.97 -9.88 -20.04
N GLU A 134 -0.91 -11.21 -20.18
CA GLU A 134 -1.87 -12.04 -20.91
C GLU A 134 -3.11 -12.40 -20.07
N ALA A 135 -3.20 -11.89 -18.84
CA ALA A 135 -4.32 -12.21 -17.96
C ALA A 135 -5.67 -11.76 -18.52
N ASP A 136 -6.66 -12.65 -18.51
CA ASP A 136 -8.04 -12.29 -18.80
C ASP A 136 -8.72 -11.58 -17.61
N ASP A 137 -9.94 -11.10 -17.84
CA ASP A 137 -10.71 -10.38 -16.82
C ASP A 137 -11.05 -11.26 -15.61
N ALA A 138 -11.25 -12.57 -15.79
CA ALA A 138 -11.54 -13.49 -14.70
C ALA A 138 -10.32 -13.69 -13.79
N GLN A 139 -9.13 -13.79 -14.38
CA GLN A 139 -7.86 -13.84 -13.66
C GLN A 139 -7.57 -12.53 -12.92
N LEU A 140 -7.86 -11.37 -13.54
CA LEU A 140 -7.75 -10.06 -12.88
C LEU A 140 -8.68 -9.95 -11.67
N ARG A 141 -9.95 -10.37 -11.80
CA ARG A 141 -10.89 -10.39 -10.67
C ARG A 141 -10.42 -11.32 -9.55
N THR A 142 -9.94 -12.51 -9.90
CA THR A 142 -9.41 -13.48 -8.92
C THR A 142 -8.23 -12.89 -8.14
N ALA A 143 -7.30 -12.22 -8.84
CA ALA A 143 -6.17 -11.53 -8.21
C ALA A 143 -6.62 -10.39 -7.28
N MET A 144 -7.65 -9.62 -7.68
CA MET A 144 -8.22 -8.57 -6.83
C MET A 144 -8.83 -9.14 -5.55
N LEU A 145 -9.60 -10.23 -5.63
CA LEU A 145 -10.21 -10.88 -4.46
C LEU A 145 -9.13 -11.43 -3.50
N SER A 146 -8.14 -12.15 -4.03
CA SER A 146 -6.98 -12.65 -3.26
C SER A 146 -6.27 -11.51 -2.51
N LEU A 147 -6.01 -10.39 -3.19
CA LEU A 147 -5.34 -9.24 -2.60
C LEU A 147 -6.19 -8.56 -1.51
N ALA A 148 -7.51 -8.48 -1.71
CA ALA A 148 -8.43 -7.92 -0.73
C ALA A 148 -8.50 -8.77 0.55
N GLU A 149 -8.49 -10.10 0.42
CA GLU A 149 -8.42 -11.01 1.57
C GLU A 149 -7.12 -10.80 2.37
N LYS A 150 -5.98 -10.71 1.69
CA LYS A 150 -4.68 -10.40 2.32
C LYS A 150 -4.70 -9.07 3.06
N GLU A 151 -5.35 -8.05 2.49
CA GLU A 151 -5.48 -6.76 3.14
C GLU A 151 -6.43 -6.78 4.35
N ILE A 152 -7.55 -7.51 4.28
CA ILE A 152 -8.43 -7.70 5.43
C ILE A 152 -7.69 -8.41 6.57
N GLU A 153 -6.89 -9.43 6.26
CA GLU A 153 -6.11 -10.14 7.26
C GLU A 153 -5.04 -9.24 7.89
N ASN A 154 -4.31 -8.47 7.07
CA ASN A 154 -3.36 -7.48 7.55
C ASN A 154 -4.03 -6.42 8.47
N ALA A 155 -5.22 -5.96 8.11
CA ALA A 155 -6.01 -5.04 8.92
C ALA A 155 -6.43 -5.68 10.25
N ARG A 156 -6.91 -6.93 10.24
CA ARG A 156 -7.25 -7.69 11.46
C ARG A 156 -6.06 -7.86 12.40
N GLN A 157 -4.88 -8.17 11.86
CA GLN A 157 -3.64 -8.29 12.64
C GLN A 157 -3.18 -6.95 13.23
N THR A 158 -3.65 -5.83 12.67
CA THR A 158 -3.31 -4.47 13.16
C THR A 158 -4.21 -4.03 14.31
N LEU A 159 -5.46 -4.52 14.39
CA LEU A 159 -6.41 -4.19 15.47
C LEU A 159 -5.83 -4.34 16.89
N PRO A 160 -5.23 -5.49 17.29
CA PRO A 160 -4.70 -5.63 18.64
C PRO A 160 -3.53 -4.68 18.93
N LEU A 161 -2.80 -4.22 17.91
CA LEU A 161 -1.67 -3.32 18.08
C LEU A 161 -2.13 -1.91 18.44
N VAL A 162 -3.09 -1.37 17.68
CA VAL A 162 -3.62 -0.01 17.92
C VAL A 162 -4.54 0.04 19.15
N ALA A 163 -5.15 -1.09 19.52
CA ALA A 163 -5.91 -1.20 20.77
C ALA A 163 -4.98 -1.15 22.00
N LEU A 164 -3.74 -1.63 21.86
CA LEU A 164 -2.74 -1.61 22.93
C LEU A 164 -2.07 -0.24 23.09
N ASP A 165 -1.76 0.45 21.99
CA ASP A 165 -1.23 1.81 22.01
C ASP A 165 -1.95 2.69 20.99
N SER A 166 -2.85 3.54 21.48
CA SER A 166 -3.65 4.47 20.68
C SER A 166 -2.85 5.60 20.03
N ARG A 167 -1.56 5.75 20.35
CA ARG A 167 -0.66 6.69 19.67
C ARG A 167 -0.13 6.13 18.35
N LEU A 168 -0.25 4.82 18.11
CA LEU A 168 0.15 4.21 16.84
C LEU A 168 -0.74 4.73 15.72
N GLY A 169 -0.10 5.30 14.69
CA GLY A 169 -0.80 5.85 13.54
C GLY A 169 -1.56 7.15 13.82
N TRP A 170 -1.20 7.89 14.87
CA TRP A 170 -1.63 9.27 15.07
C TRP A 170 -0.59 10.24 14.48
N GLU A 171 -1.00 11.08 13.53
CA GLU A 171 -0.18 12.17 12.97
C GLU A 171 -0.97 13.49 13.05
N PRO A 172 -0.69 14.34 14.06
CA PRO A 172 -1.50 15.52 14.36
C PRO A 172 -1.53 16.54 13.23
N THR A 173 -0.45 16.65 12.43
CA THR A 173 -0.38 17.62 11.35
C THR A 173 -1.26 17.26 10.16
N MET A 174 -1.68 15.99 10.07
CA MET A 174 -2.52 15.47 9.00
C MET A 174 -3.93 15.11 9.48
N GLU A 175 -4.25 15.34 10.76
CA GLU A 175 -5.48 14.86 11.41
C GLU A 175 -5.72 13.35 11.18
N TYR A 176 -4.63 12.60 10.95
CA TYR A 176 -4.71 11.19 10.64
C TYR A 176 -4.74 10.38 11.93
N VAL A 177 -5.74 9.51 12.06
CA VAL A 177 -5.95 8.64 13.21
C VAL A 177 -6.09 7.21 12.71
N CYS A 178 -5.30 6.29 13.25
CA CYS A 178 -5.41 4.86 13.01
C CYS A 178 -5.92 4.18 14.29
N ASP A 179 -7.23 4.26 14.52
CA ASP A 179 -7.88 3.61 15.66
C ASP A 179 -8.64 2.33 15.24
N PRO A 180 -9.16 1.54 16.20
CA PRO A 180 -9.95 0.36 15.88
C PRO A 180 -11.18 0.64 15.00
N ALA A 181 -11.82 1.81 15.11
CA ALA A 181 -12.98 2.16 14.30
C ALA A 181 -12.58 2.39 12.83
N CYS A 182 -11.48 3.11 12.59
CA CYS A 182 -10.91 3.31 11.26
C CYS A 182 -10.50 1.99 10.61
N ILE A 183 -9.87 1.08 11.36
CA ILE A 183 -9.49 -0.24 10.84
C ILE A 183 -10.73 -1.09 10.51
N ASN A 184 -11.74 -1.10 11.38
CA ASN A 184 -12.98 -1.83 11.11
C ASN A 184 -13.73 -1.25 9.91
N TRP A 185 -13.80 0.08 9.79
CA TRP A 185 -14.37 0.74 8.62
C TRP A 185 -13.65 0.28 7.34
N LYS A 186 -12.32 0.28 7.33
CA LYS A 186 -11.51 -0.21 6.21
C LYS A 186 -11.86 -1.65 5.83
N ILE A 187 -11.96 -2.55 6.81
CA ILE A 187 -12.37 -3.94 6.57
C ILE A 187 -13.74 -4.00 5.90
N THR A 188 -14.71 -3.19 6.35
CA THR A 188 -16.04 -3.11 5.76
C THR A 188 -15.99 -2.64 4.30
N VAL A 189 -15.36 -1.50 4.01
CA VAL A 189 -15.30 -0.99 2.62
C VAL A 189 -14.51 -1.91 1.69
N THR A 190 -13.49 -2.63 2.20
CA THR A 190 -12.79 -3.64 1.39
C THR A 190 -13.71 -4.81 1.05
N ARG A 191 -14.56 -5.28 1.98
CA ARG A 191 -15.55 -6.32 1.69
C ARG A 191 -16.60 -5.86 0.69
N GLU A 192 -17.14 -4.65 0.85
CA GLU A 192 -18.07 -4.08 -0.11
C GLU A 192 -17.46 -4.00 -1.52
N ALA A 193 -16.17 -3.67 -1.62
CA ALA A 193 -15.45 -3.69 -2.88
C ALA A 193 -15.29 -5.10 -3.45
N MET A 194 -15.05 -6.12 -2.62
CA MET A 194 -15.02 -7.53 -3.04
C MET A 194 -16.38 -7.96 -3.60
N ASP A 195 -17.48 -7.66 -2.90
CA ASP A 195 -18.84 -8.00 -3.34
C ASP A 195 -19.13 -7.42 -4.74
N ILE A 196 -18.69 -6.18 -5.00
CA ILE A 196 -18.82 -5.56 -6.33
C ILE A 196 -18.05 -6.37 -7.38
N ILE A 197 -16.80 -6.75 -7.10
CA ILE A 197 -15.96 -7.52 -8.04
C ILE A 197 -16.54 -8.91 -8.31
N GLU A 198 -17.08 -9.59 -7.31
CA GLU A 198 -17.67 -10.92 -7.45
C GLU A 198 -18.92 -10.94 -8.34
N HIS A 199 -19.72 -9.87 -8.29
CA HIS A 199 -20.99 -9.78 -9.02
C HIS A 199 -20.88 -9.02 -10.35
N MET A 200 -19.67 -8.70 -10.81
CA MET A 200 -19.45 -8.17 -12.14
C MET A 200 -19.68 -9.25 -13.20
N ALA A 201 -20.69 -9.02 -14.05
CA ALA A 201 -21.04 -9.87 -15.20
C ALA A 201 -20.01 -9.77 -16.34
#